data_AF-A0A7Y5T9G2-F1
#
_entry.id   AF-A0A7Y5T9G2-F1
#
_cell.length_a   1.000
_cell.length_b   1.000
_cell.length_c   1.000
_cell.angle_alpha   90.00
_cell.angle_beta   90.00
_cell.angle_gamma   90.00
#
_symmetry.space_group_name_H-M   'P 1'
#
loop_
_entity.id
_entity.type
_entity.pdbx_description
1 polymer ?
#
loop_
_entity_poly.entity_id
_entity_poly.type
_entity_poly.pdbx_seq_one_letter_code
_entity_poly.pdbx_strand_id
1 'polypeptide(L)'
;MHLAAEPKKTGVAWLEWVQGRARVADLQLGASDNDLVDAMSIATKSGIDCPLGWPRKFVALITRRQNDHVVVDSGVPADWRKRLSYRVTDLHVKKTVPGIQGLSVSSDRIGVTTMRCAALLSRLAAVGRSVVRTGADVIRSSVRFRQAAPANSP
;
A
#
# COMPACT_ATOMS: atom_id res chain seq x y z
N MET A 1 4.50 -6.91 3.17
CA MET A 1 5.32 -5.80 3.69
C MET A 1 4.42 -4.78 4.34
N HIS A 2 4.86 -4.14 5.41
CA HIS A 2 4.24 -2.95 5.97
C HIS A 2 5.01 -1.73 5.46
N LEU A 3 4.34 -0.88 4.68
CA LEU A 3 4.94 0.30 4.09
C LEU A 3 4.61 1.54 4.92
N ALA A 4 5.65 2.26 5.33
CA ALA A 4 5.53 3.55 5.99
C ALA A 4 6.02 4.68 5.08
N ALA A 5 5.77 5.92 5.48
CA ALA A 5 6.34 7.10 4.82
C ALA A 5 7.88 7.08 4.80
N GLU A 6 8.49 6.59 5.89
CA GLU A 6 9.94 6.55 6.06
C GLU A 6 10.48 5.11 5.97
N PRO A 7 11.62 4.87 5.29
CA PRO A 7 12.27 3.56 5.23
C PRO A 7 12.49 2.92 6.60
N LYS A 8 12.95 3.71 7.59
CA LYS A 8 13.22 3.22 8.96
C LYS A 8 12.03 2.58 9.68
N LYS A 9 10.80 2.89 9.23
CA LYS A 9 9.54 2.34 9.76
C LYS A 9 8.90 1.30 8.84
N THR A 10 9.63 0.86 7.81
CA THR A 10 9.14 -0.07 6.79
C THR A 10 9.67 -1.47 7.05
N GLY A 11 8.79 -2.46 6.94
CA GLY A 11 9.12 -3.85 7.22
C GLY A 11 8.74 -4.78 6.06
N VAL A 12 9.63 -5.71 5.73
CA VAL A 12 9.43 -6.76 4.72
C VAL A 12 9.50 -8.11 5.41
N ALA A 13 8.44 -8.89 5.29
CA ALA A 13 8.41 -10.28 5.74
C ALA A 13 8.33 -11.18 4.52
N TRP A 14 9.24 -12.16 4.45
CA TRP A 14 9.21 -13.23 3.46
C TRP A 14 8.38 -14.38 4.00
N LEU A 15 7.42 -14.84 3.20
CA LEU A 15 6.53 -15.93 3.54
C LEU A 15 6.78 -17.12 2.61
N GLU A 16 6.98 -18.27 3.21
CA GLU A 16 6.94 -19.55 2.52
C GLU A 16 5.58 -20.21 2.75
N TRP A 17 4.99 -20.71 1.68
CA TRP A 17 3.70 -21.41 1.72
C TRP A 17 3.92 -22.90 1.51
N VAL A 18 3.57 -23.71 2.51
CA VAL A 18 3.68 -25.17 2.49
C VAL A 18 2.38 -25.79 2.98
N GLN A 19 1.75 -26.63 2.17
CA GLN A 19 0.51 -27.36 2.51
C GLN A 19 -0.59 -26.45 3.11
N GLY A 20 -0.82 -25.28 2.49
CA GLY A 20 -1.85 -24.33 2.94
C GLY A 20 -1.50 -23.51 4.19
N ARG A 21 -0.29 -23.67 4.75
CA ARG A 21 0.22 -22.87 5.86
C ARG A 21 1.28 -21.89 5.38
N ALA A 22 1.30 -20.70 5.97
CA ALA A 22 2.37 -19.72 5.78
C ALA A 22 3.35 -19.79 6.96
N ARG A 23 4.64 -19.76 6.65
CA ARG A 23 5.73 -19.58 7.61
C ARG A 23 6.51 -18.33 7.26
N VAL A 24 6.86 -17.52 8.26
CA VAL A 24 7.80 -16.42 8.09
C VAL A 24 9.20 -17.01 7.93
N ALA A 25 9.81 -16.80 6.77
CA ALA A 25 11.14 -17.30 6.45
C ALA A 25 12.24 -16.27 6.76
N ASP A 26 11.93 -14.97 6.59
CA ASP A 26 12.86 -13.87 6.82
C ASP A 26 12.07 -12.59 7.15
N LEU A 27 12.69 -11.68 7.90
CA LEU A 27 12.12 -10.39 8.29
C LEU A 27 13.20 -9.31 8.25
N GLN A 28 12.97 -8.29 7.42
CA GLN A 28 13.81 -7.11 7.31
C GLN A 28 13.04 -5.89 7.83
N LEU A 29 13.65 -5.12 8.73
CA LEU A 29 13.17 -3.82 9.18
C LEU A 29 14.04 -2.72 8.57
N GLY A 30 13.48 -1.52 8.40
CA GLY A 30 14.23 -0.38 7.87
C GLY A 30 14.42 -0.44 6.35
N ALA A 31 13.60 -1.19 5.61
CA ALA A 31 13.81 -1.44 4.19
C ALA A 31 13.72 -0.17 3.34
N SER A 32 14.77 0.07 2.54
CA SER A 32 14.84 1.15 1.56
C SER A 32 13.97 0.85 0.34
N ASP A 33 13.72 1.85 -0.50
CA ASP A 33 12.94 1.64 -1.73
C ASP A 33 13.61 0.66 -2.71
N ASN A 34 14.95 0.58 -2.70
CA ASN A 34 15.67 -0.40 -3.51
C ASN A 34 15.44 -1.82 -2.98
N ASP A 35 15.56 -2.02 -1.66
CA ASP A 35 15.27 -3.32 -1.03
C ASP A 35 13.84 -3.79 -1.36
N LEU A 36 12.86 -2.88 -1.33
CA LEU A 36 11.47 -3.19 -1.65
C LEU A 36 11.29 -3.58 -3.11
N VAL A 37 11.87 -2.82 -4.05
CA VAL A 37 11.77 -3.12 -5.49
C VAL A 37 12.44 -4.46 -5.79
N ASP A 38 13.61 -4.73 -5.21
CA ASP A 38 14.34 -5.99 -5.39
C ASP A 38 13.54 -7.16 -4.83
N ALA A 39 13.01 -7.02 -3.60
CA ALA A 39 12.17 -8.03 -2.97
C ALA A 39 10.90 -8.32 -3.80
N MET A 40 10.22 -7.28 -4.28
CA MET A 40 9.03 -7.43 -5.11
C MET A 40 9.34 -8.03 -6.49
N SER A 41 10.55 -7.83 -7.00
CA SER A 41 10.97 -8.32 -8.32
C SER A 41 11.25 -9.82 -8.35
N ILE A 42 11.62 -10.41 -7.20
CA ILE A 42 11.93 -11.84 -7.09
C ILE A 42 10.82 -12.65 -6.41
N ALA A 43 9.92 -12.00 -5.66
CA ALA A 43 8.80 -12.65 -5.01
C ALA A 43 7.76 -13.16 -6.03
N THR A 44 7.24 -14.37 -5.82
CA THR A 44 6.13 -14.91 -6.63
C THR A 44 4.85 -14.08 -6.46
N LYS A 45 4.63 -13.54 -5.25
CA LYS A 45 3.52 -12.63 -4.93
C LYS A 45 3.96 -11.69 -3.82
N SER A 46 3.60 -10.41 -3.94
CA SER A 46 3.88 -9.40 -2.92
C SER A 46 2.60 -8.79 -2.40
N GLY A 47 2.43 -8.77 -1.08
CA GLY A 47 1.40 -7.99 -0.40
C GLY A 47 1.98 -6.70 0.16
N ILE A 48 1.36 -5.57 -0.14
CA ILE A 48 1.71 -4.26 0.44
C ILE A 48 0.60 -3.85 1.40
N ASP A 49 0.91 -3.82 2.70
CA ASP A 49 0.11 -3.17 3.71
C ASP A 49 0.49 -1.69 3.73
N CYS A 50 -0.36 -0.89 3.09
CA CYS A 50 -0.26 0.54 2.94
C CYS A 50 -1.68 1.07 2.89
N PRO A 51 -1.96 2.31 3.36
CA PRO A 51 -3.16 2.98 2.91
C PRO A 51 -3.14 3.05 1.38
N LEU A 52 -3.96 2.23 0.69
CA LEU A 52 -3.95 2.09 -0.77
C LEU A 52 -4.54 3.32 -1.50
N GLY A 53 -4.30 4.51 -0.98
CA GLY A 53 -4.66 5.78 -1.58
C GLY A 53 -5.81 6.53 -0.91
N TRP A 54 -6.16 7.62 -1.56
CA TRP A 54 -7.28 8.48 -1.18
C TRP A 54 -8.62 7.90 -1.65
N PRO A 55 -9.74 8.22 -0.98
CA PRO A 55 -11.08 7.93 -1.47
C PRO A 55 -11.22 8.38 -2.92
N ARG A 56 -11.80 7.52 -3.77
CA ARG A 56 -12.01 7.82 -5.19
C ARG A 56 -12.74 9.15 -5.42
N LYS A 57 -13.69 9.48 -4.53
CA LYS A 57 -14.42 10.76 -4.56
C LYS A 57 -13.50 11.96 -4.33
N PHE A 58 -12.51 11.85 -3.44
CA PHE A 58 -11.51 12.89 -3.22
C PHE A 58 -10.65 13.09 -4.46
N VAL A 59 -10.10 12.00 -5.03
CA VAL A 59 -9.29 12.07 -6.25
C VAL A 59 -10.09 12.72 -7.39
N ALA A 60 -11.34 12.27 -7.60
CA ALA A 60 -12.21 12.85 -8.63
C ALA A 60 -12.47 14.35 -8.42
N LEU A 61 -12.64 14.80 -7.16
CA LEU A 61 -12.78 16.22 -6.85
C LEU A 61 -11.52 17.01 -7.22
N ILE A 62 -10.34 16.51 -6.84
CA ILE A 62 -9.06 17.16 -7.17
C ILE A 62 -8.85 17.22 -8.68
N THR A 63 -9.12 16.14 -9.41
CA THR A 63 -9.03 16.12 -10.88
C THR A 63 -10.00 17.11 -11.54
N ARG A 64 -11.25 17.17 -11.07
CA ARG A 64 -12.22 18.17 -11.56
C ARG A 64 -11.76 19.59 -11.22
N ARG A 65 -11.18 19.80 -10.03
CA ARG A 65 -10.66 21.10 -9.60
C ARG A 65 -9.48 21.55 -10.45
N GLN A 66 -8.59 20.63 -10.80
CA GLN A 66 -7.46 20.89 -11.68
C GLN A 66 -7.91 21.31 -13.10
N ASN A 67 -9.05 20.81 -13.57
CA ASN A 67 -9.61 21.13 -14.89
C ASN A 67 -10.68 22.24 -14.83
N ASP A 68 -10.80 22.98 -13.72
CA ASP A 68 -11.83 24.01 -13.50
C ASP A 68 -13.30 23.57 -13.73
N HIS A 69 -13.57 22.27 -13.61
CA HIS A 69 -14.88 21.64 -13.86
C HIS A 69 -15.62 21.29 -12.55
N VAL A 70 -15.38 22.00 -11.45
CA VAL A 70 -16.05 21.70 -10.17
C VAL A 70 -17.44 22.32 -10.18
N VAL A 71 -18.41 21.51 -10.57
CA VAL A 71 -19.83 21.79 -10.31
C VAL A 71 -20.20 21.14 -8.99
N VAL A 72 -20.57 21.96 -8.01
CA VAL A 72 -21.22 21.50 -6.78
C VAL A 72 -22.71 21.77 -6.97
N ASP A 73 -23.53 20.73 -7.01
CA ASP A 73 -24.98 20.88 -7.10
C ASP A 73 -25.49 21.80 -5.99
N SER A 74 -26.63 22.47 -6.24
CA SER A 74 -27.26 23.34 -5.26
C SER A 74 -27.58 22.56 -3.98
N GLY A 75 -26.76 22.77 -2.95
CA GLY A 75 -26.81 22.07 -1.67
C GLY A 75 -25.70 21.02 -1.53
N VAL A 76 -24.79 21.26 -0.58
CA VAL A 76 -23.79 20.26 -0.17
C VAL A 76 -24.37 19.42 0.96
N PRO A 77 -24.56 18.10 0.79
CA PRO A 77 -25.03 17.24 1.88
C PRO A 77 -24.13 17.36 3.10
N ALA A 78 -24.70 17.30 4.31
CA ALA A 78 -23.96 17.50 5.57
C ALA A 78 -22.74 16.57 5.71
N ASP A 79 -22.81 15.35 5.18
CA ASP A 79 -21.75 14.35 5.24
C ASP A 79 -20.84 14.33 3.99
N TRP A 80 -21.02 15.25 3.03
CA TRP A 80 -20.23 15.28 1.79
C TRP A 80 -18.74 15.38 2.06
N ARG A 81 -18.33 16.32 2.92
CA ARG A 81 -16.92 16.46 3.35
C ARG A 81 -16.41 15.18 3.98
N LYS A 82 -17.21 14.52 4.82
CA LYS A 82 -16.86 13.26 5.49
C LYS A 82 -16.56 12.14 4.49
N ARG A 83 -17.36 12.02 3.41
CA ARG A 83 -17.16 11.03 2.34
C ARG A 83 -15.97 11.32 1.43
N LEU A 84 -15.53 12.58 1.37
CA LEU A 84 -14.28 12.96 0.70
C LEU A 84 -13.08 12.67 1.60
N SER A 85 -13.21 12.92 2.92
CA SER A 85 -12.09 12.84 3.85
C SER A 85 -11.72 11.43 4.29
N TYR A 86 -12.62 10.44 4.20
CA TYR A 86 -12.41 9.11 4.79
C TYR A 86 -12.79 7.98 3.83
N ARG A 87 -12.06 6.86 3.87
CA ARG A 87 -12.43 5.64 3.15
C ARG A 87 -13.59 4.94 3.86
N VAL A 88 -14.25 4.02 3.16
CA VAL A 88 -15.35 3.21 3.73
C VAL A 88 -14.90 2.45 4.99
N THR A 89 -13.67 1.93 4.99
CA THR A 89 -13.06 1.26 6.15
C THR A 89 -12.84 2.23 7.32
N ASP A 90 -12.33 3.44 7.07
CA ASP A 90 -12.15 4.46 8.12
C ASP A 90 -13.50 4.86 8.72
N LEU A 91 -14.54 5.01 7.88
CA LEU A 91 -15.90 5.31 8.33
C LEU A 91 -16.51 4.18 9.16
N HIS A 92 -16.26 2.93 8.77
CA HIS A 92 -16.71 1.75 9.50
C HIS A 92 -16.04 1.70 10.87
N VAL A 93 -14.70 1.77 10.92
CA VAL A 93 -13.94 1.76 12.18
C VAL A 93 -14.37 2.89 13.10
N LYS A 94 -14.53 4.11 12.56
CA LYS A 94 -15.03 5.26 13.34
C LYS A 94 -16.43 5.05 13.92
N LYS A 95 -17.26 4.23 13.27
CA LYS A 95 -18.62 3.88 13.73
C LYS A 95 -18.60 2.74 14.75
N THR A 96 -17.73 1.75 14.58
CA THR A 96 -17.78 0.49 15.32
C THR A 96 -16.78 0.39 16.46
N VAL A 97 -15.71 1.18 16.46
CA VAL A 97 -14.66 1.12 17.47
C VAL A 97 -14.61 2.43 18.28
N PRO A 98 -15.03 2.40 19.57
CA PRO A 98 -15.00 3.57 20.43
C PRO A 98 -13.61 4.21 20.48
N GLY A 99 -13.55 5.54 20.39
CA GLY A 99 -12.31 6.31 20.48
C GLY A 99 -11.45 6.37 19.21
N ILE A 100 -11.75 5.59 18.16
CA ILE A 100 -10.96 5.62 16.91
C ILE A 100 -11.58 6.59 15.89
N GLN A 101 -10.76 7.53 15.37
CA GLN A 101 -11.21 8.55 14.41
C GLN A 101 -11.05 8.15 12.94
N GLY A 102 -10.29 7.09 12.64
CA GLY A 102 -9.88 6.75 11.28
C GLY A 102 -8.81 7.71 10.70
N LEU A 103 -8.24 7.33 9.56
CA LEU A 103 -7.21 8.12 8.91
C LEU A 103 -7.85 8.95 7.79
N SER A 104 -7.77 10.28 7.89
CA SER A 104 -8.26 11.15 6.83
C SER A 104 -7.29 11.17 5.64
N VAL A 105 -7.74 11.69 4.50
CA VAL A 105 -6.94 11.95 3.29
C VAL A 105 -5.73 12.84 3.45
N SER A 106 -5.51 13.39 4.65
CA SER A 106 -4.43 14.33 4.89
C SER A 106 -3.06 13.73 4.61
N SER A 107 -2.15 14.57 4.11
CA SER A 107 -0.80 14.15 3.70
C SER A 107 -0.02 13.55 4.86
N ASP A 108 -0.10 14.15 6.04
CA ASP A 108 0.51 13.71 7.30
C ASP A 108 -0.03 12.36 7.82
N ARG A 109 -1.22 11.94 7.39
CA ARG A 109 -1.83 10.68 7.82
C ARG A 109 -1.62 9.54 6.84
N ILE A 110 -2.05 9.73 5.60
CA ILE A 110 -2.00 8.66 4.57
C ILE A 110 -1.33 9.08 3.27
N GLY A 111 -1.24 10.38 3.00
CA GLY A 111 -0.75 10.86 1.71
C GLY A 111 0.72 10.51 1.47
N VAL A 112 1.62 10.72 2.43
CA VAL A 112 3.05 10.46 2.21
C VAL A 112 3.32 8.98 1.92
N THR A 113 2.75 8.06 2.70
CA THR A 113 2.87 6.62 2.44
C THR A 113 2.24 6.24 1.09
N THR A 114 1.09 6.83 0.74
CA THR A 114 0.45 6.62 -0.57
C THR A 114 1.36 7.05 -1.72
N MET A 115 1.97 8.24 -1.63
CA MET A 115 2.88 8.76 -2.65
C MET A 115 4.10 7.84 -2.83
N ARG A 116 4.68 7.39 -1.72
CA ARG A 116 5.79 6.42 -1.74
C ARG A 116 5.37 5.10 -2.39
N CYS A 117 4.19 4.58 -2.06
CA CYS A 117 3.64 3.38 -2.69
C CYS A 117 3.48 3.56 -4.20
N ALA A 118 2.90 4.68 -4.64
CA ALA A 118 2.75 4.99 -6.07
C ALA A 118 4.10 5.05 -6.80
N ALA A 119 5.13 5.64 -6.19
CA ALA A 119 6.49 5.67 -6.73
C ALA A 119 7.08 4.26 -6.88
N LEU A 120 6.94 3.40 -5.86
CA LEU A 120 7.39 2.01 -5.92
C LEU A 120 6.70 1.21 -7.03
N LEU A 121 5.37 1.35 -7.15
CA LEU A 121 4.60 0.68 -8.20
C LEU A 121 5.01 1.18 -9.60
N SER A 122 5.31 2.47 -9.75
CA SER A 122 5.82 3.05 -11.00
C SER A 122 7.19 2.46 -11.37
N ARG A 123 8.12 2.35 -10.40
CA ARG A 123 9.43 1.74 -10.59
C ARG A 123 9.33 0.27 -11.03
N LEU A 124 8.39 -0.49 -10.45
CA LEU A 124 8.15 -1.88 -10.85
C LEU A 124 7.59 -2.01 -12.26
N ALA A 125 6.67 -1.12 -12.65
CA ALA A 125 6.14 -1.08 -14.01
C ALA A 125 7.25 -0.78 -15.03
N ALA A 126 8.17 0.13 -14.70
CA ALA A 126 9.30 0.50 -15.56
C ALA A 126 10.27 -0.67 -15.84
N VAL A 127 10.38 -1.65 -14.94
CA VAL A 127 11.19 -2.87 -15.14
C VAL A 127 10.39 -4.03 -15.75
N GLY A 128 9.25 -3.74 -16.39
CA GLY A 128 8.45 -4.71 -17.14
C GLY A 128 7.58 -5.63 -16.28
N ARG A 129 7.39 -5.34 -14.98
CA ARG A 129 6.48 -6.10 -14.12
C ARG A 129 5.08 -5.48 -14.18
N SER A 130 4.15 -6.19 -14.83
CA SER A 130 2.73 -5.81 -14.79
C SER A 130 2.21 -5.88 -13.34
N VAL A 131 1.76 -4.74 -12.80
CA VAL A 131 1.20 -4.65 -11.45
C VAL A 131 -0.31 -4.93 -11.52
N VAL A 132 -0.69 -6.21 -11.53
CA VAL A 132 -2.10 -6.62 -11.41
C VAL A 132 -2.50 -6.63 -9.93
N ARG A 133 -3.40 -5.71 -9.53
CA ARG A 133 -3.80 -5.49 -8.13
C ARG A 133 -5.08 -6.21 -7.72
N THR A 134 -5.59 -7.12 -8.54
CA THR A 134 -6.84 -7.85 -8.28
C THR A 134 -6.68 -8.90 -7.18
N GLY A 135 -5.44 -9.35 -6.94
CA GLY A 135 -5.16 -10.44 -6.01
C GLY A 135 -5.62 -11.82 -6.50
N ALA A 136 -6.22 -11.90 -7.70
CA ALA A 136 -6.88 -13.08 -8.25
C ALA A 136 -5.91 -14.21 -8.64
N ASP A 137 -4.62 -13.90 -8.79
CA ASP A 137 -3.61 -14.91 -9.12
C ASP A 137 -3.36 -15.86 -7.93
N VAL A 138 -3.38 -17.16 -8.21
CA VAL A 138 -3.19 -18.20 -7.19
C VAL A 138 -1.76 -18.20 -6.68
N ILE A 139 -1.57 -18.22 -5.36
CA ILE A 139 -0.27 -18.51 -4.76
C ILE A 139 0.02 -20.00 -4.99
N ARG A 140 0.79 -20.32 -6.03
CA ARG A 140 1.31 -21.68 -6.23
C ARG A 140 2.49 -21.88 -5.28
N SER A 141 2.55 -23.02 -4.61
CA SER A 141 3.70 -23.41 -3.78
C SER A 141 4.91 -23.67 -4.68
N SER A 142 5.66 -22.62 -5.02
CA SER A 142 6.99 -22.74 -5.59
C SER A 142 7.98 -22.25 -4.54
N VAL A 143 8.77 -23.17 -3.99
CA VAL A 143 9.83 -22.83 -3.04
C VAL A 143 10.98 -22.22 -3.85
N ARG A 144 11.20 -20.91 -3.72
CA ARG A 144 12.47 -20.28 -4.11
C ARG A 144 13.16 -19.84 -2.83
N PHE A 145 14.23 -20.53 -2.47
CA PHE A 145 15.09 -20.08 -1.40
C PHE A 145 15.85 -18.83 -1.86
N ARG A 146 15.86 -17.78 -1.02
CA ARG A 146 16.83 -16.71 -1.13
C ARG A 146 18.18 -17.33 -0.75
N GLN A 147 19.11 -17.46 -1.70
CA GLN A 147 20.50 -17.75 -1.33
C GLN A 147 21.00 -16.58 -0.48
N ALA A 148 21.41 -16.87 0.76
CA ALA A 148 22.13 -15.90 1.57
C ALA A 148 23.42 -15.52 0.82
N ALA A 149 23.72 -14.22 0.72
CA ALA A 149 25.01 -13.79 0.22
C ALA A 149 26.12 -14.41 1.10
N PRO A 150 27.23 -14.90 0.52
CA PRO A 150 28.31 -15.48 1.30
C PRO A 150 28.83 -14.42 2.28
N ALA A 151 28.91 -14.80 3.56
CA ALA A 151 29.59 -13.99 4.56
C ALA A 151 31.06 -13.88 4.15
N ASN A 152 31.52 -12.66 3.83
CA ASN A 152 32.95 -12.39 3.78
C ASN A 152 33.49 -12.53 5.21
N SER A 153 34.24 -13.60 5.45
CA SER A 153 35.12 -13.70 6.61
C SER A 153 36.49 -13.09 6.26
N PRO A 154 37.15 -12.40 7.19
CA PRO A 154 38.52 -11.89 7.02
C PRO A 154 39.56 -13.02 6.94
#